data_AF-A0A6G3XR97-F1
#
_entry.id   AF-A0A6G3XR97-F1
#
_cell.length_a   1.000
_cell.length_b   1.000
_cell.length_c   1.000
_cell.angle_alpha   90.00
_cell.angle_beta   90.00
_cell.angle_gamma   90.00
#
_symmetry.space_group_name_H-M   'P 1'
#
loop_
_entity.id
_entity.type
_entity.pdbx_description
1 polymer ?
#
loop_
_entity_poly.entity_id
_entity_poly.type
_entity_poly.pdbx_seq_one_letter_code
_entity_poly.pdbx_strand_id
1 'polypeptide(L)'
;TLLAAHGTPPDAFTSTGNAHSMLANRISYVLDIHGPSEPVDTACSSSLVAVHRAVEALRSGACDAAIAGGVNLLLSVDTFVSAAQAGMLSPDGRCKTFASDANGYVRGEGVGAVVLKPLAAAERDGDAILAVIVGSAENHGGRANSLTAPNGAAQADLVVRAMDGIDPRTIGYLEAHGTGTPLGDPVEVQALRSAFRRLGSEGEGTCALGSVKPNIGHLEAAAGIAGLLKTVLAMEHGTLPPSRNCDEINPYIQLDG
;
A
#
# COMPACT_ATOMS: atom_id res chain seq x y z
N THR A 1 9.04 -7.49 -25.00
CA THR A 1 7.74 -7.85 -24.40
C THR A 1 7.63 -9.37 -24.36
N LEU A 2 6.79 -9.94 -23.51
CA LEU A 2 6.51 -11.38 -23.52
C LEU A 2 6.08 -11.88 -24.90
N LEU A 3 5.28 -11.07 -25.62
CA LEU A 3 4.89 -11.32 -27.00
C LEU A 3 6.09 -11.57 -27.91
N ALA A 4 7.10 -10.69 -27.87
CA ALA A 4 8.31 -10.84 -28.67
C ALA A 4 9.14 -12.09 -28.27
N ALA A 5 9.23 -12.39 -26.97
CA ALA A 5 9.95 -13.58 -26.48
C ALA A 5 9.30 -14.89 -26.95
N HIS A 6 7.99 -14.89 -27.21
CA HIS A 6 7.25 -16.03 -27.75
C HIS A 6 6.96 -15.93 -29.26
N GLY A 7 7.73 -15.13 -29.99
CA GLY A 7 7.65 -15.05 -31.46
C GLY A 7 6.35 -14.43 -31.99
N THR A 8 5.57 -13.74 -31.15
CA THR A 8 4.38 -13.02 -31.58
C THR A 8 4.78 -11.62 -32.05
N PRO A 9 4.60 -11.29 -33.35
CA PRO A 9 4.95 -9.98 -33.86
C PRO A 9 4.03 -8.91 -33.26
N PRO A 10 4.53 -7.69 -32.98
CA PRO A 10 3.68 -6.57 -32.60
C PRO A 10 2.65 -6.27 -33.68
N ASP A 11 1.43 -5.99 -33.26
CA ASP A 11 0.32 -5.54 -34.11
C ASP A 11 -0.14 -4.12 -33.74
N ALA A 12 -1.20 -3.65 -34.39
CA ALA A 12 -1.78 -2.32 -34.16
C ALA A 12 -2.27 -2.11 -32.71
N PHE A 13 -2.57 -3.18 -31.97
CA PHE A 13 -3.08 -3.11 -30.60
C PHE A 13 -1.99 -3.23 -29.55
N THR A 14 -0.77 -3.59 -29.94
CA THR A 14 0.34 -3.82 -29.00
C THR A 14 0.67 -2.56 -28.19
N SER A 15 0.64 -1.38 -28.81
CA SER A 15 0.88 -0.11 -28.10
C SER A 15 -0.24 0.20 -27.10
N THR A 16 -1.50 0.16 -27.54
CA THR A 16 -2.64 0.53 -26.69
C THR A 16 -2.99 -0.52 -25.65
N GLY A 17 -2.58 -1.79 -25.86
CA GLY A 17 -2.77 -2.90 -24.94
C GLY A 17 -1.71 -3.00 -23.83
N ASN A 18 -0.57 -2.31 -23.94
CA ASN A 18 0.54 -2.45 -22.99
C ASN A 18 1.02 -1.14 -22.35
N ALA A 19 0.68 0.04 -22.90
CA ALA A 19 1.11 1.31 -22.31
C ALA A 19 0.41 1.56 -20.96
N HIS A 20 1.16 1.92 -19.91
CA HIS A 20 0.59 2.22 -18.59
C HIS A 20 -0.47 3.34 -18.63
N SER A 21 -0.29 4.36 -19.47
CA SER A 21 -1.29 5.42 -19.67
C SER A 21 -2.63 4.88 -20.16
N MET A 22 -2.62 3.84 -20.98
CA MET A 22 -3.84 3.23 -21.51
C MET A 22 -4.61 2.45 -20.45
N LEU A 23 -3.98 2.05 -19.34
CA LEU A 23 -4.68 1.45 -18.21
C LEU A 23 -5.72 2.43 -17.64
N ALA A 24 -5.29 3.64 -17.29
CA ALA A 24 -6.17 4.68 -16.75
C ALA A 24 -7.11 5.24 -17.84
N ASN A 25 -6.54 5.63 -18.98
CA ASN A 25 -7.30 6.29 -20.05
C ASN A 25 -8.40 5.40 -20.64
N ARG A 26 -8.23 4.07 -20.65
CA ARG A 26 -9.26 3.13 -21.12
C ARG A 26 -10.45 3.08 -20.17
N ILE A 27 -10.25 3.21 -18.86
CA ILE A 27 -11.35 3.31 -17.89
C ILE A 27 -12.12 4.61 -18.16
N SER A 28 -11.40 5.73 -18.33
CA SER A 28 -12.03 7.02 -18.65
C SER A 28 -12.82 6.97 -19.96
N TYR A 29 -12.25 6.37 -21.00
CA TYR A 29 -12.91 6.18 -22.30
C TYR A 29 -14.17 5.33 -22.20
N VAL A 30 -14.13 4.21 -21.46
CA VAL A 30 -15.28 3.29 -21.33
C VAL A 30 -16.40 3.92 -20.51
N LEU A 31 -16.07 4.73 -19.49
CA LEU A 31 -17.04 5.34 -18.59
C LEU A 31 -17.49 6.75 -19.00
N ASP A 32 -16.93 7.31 -20.08
CA ASP A 32 -17.17 8.68 -20.54
C ASP A 32 -16.95 9.75 -19.43
N ILE A 33 -15.87 9.59 -18.67
CA ILE A 33 -15.49 10.51 -17.58
C ILE A 33 -14.31 11.40 -17.98
N HIS A 34 -14.35 12.66 -17.53
CA HIS A 34 -13.52 13.74 -18.07
C HIS A 34 -12.55 14.38 -17.05
N GLY A 35 -12.44 13.79 -15.85
CA GLY A 35 -11.46 14.21 -14.84
C GLY A 35 -10.02 13.75 -15.16
N PRO A 36 -9.04 14.05 -14.30
CA PRO A 36 -7.67 13.55 -14.44
C PRO A 36 -7.63 12.02 -14.56
N SER A 37 -6.79 11.50 -15.47
CA SER A 37 -6.65 10.07 -15.73
C SER A 37 -5.17 9.71 -15.88
N GLU A 38 -4.60 9.11 -14.84
CA GLU A 38 -3.16 8.99 -14.69
C GLU A 38 -2.76 7.60 -14.18
N PRO A 39 -1.78 6.93 -14.81
CA PRO A 39 -1.07 5.85 -14.17
C PRO A 39 -0.12 6.40 -13.10
N VAL A 40 0.01 5.68 -11.99
CA VAL A 40 0.98 5.97 -10.93
C VAL A 40 1.92 4.77 -10.83
N ASP A 41 3.22 5.02 -10.93
CA ASP A 41 4.26 4.03 -10.66
C ASP A 41 5.24 4.59 -9.62
N THR A 42 5.02 4.16 -8.39
CA THR A 42 5.93 4.35 -7.25
C THR A 42 6.27 2.98 -6.65
N ALA A 43 6.37 1.95 -7.49
CA ALA A 43 6.55 0.56 -7.10
C ALA A 43 5.50 0.09 -6.06
N CYS A 44 5.94 -0.39 -4.89
CA CYS A 44 5.08 -1.02 -3.88
C CYS A 44 4.04 -0.08 -3.23
N SER A 45 4.21 1.24 -3.36
CA SER A 45 3.27 2.23 -2.83
C SER A 45 2.27 2.76 -3.86
N SER A 46 2.36 2.32 -5.12
CA SER A 46 1.63 2.92 -6.26
C SER A 46 0.15 3.11 -6.00
N SER A 47 -0.54 2.09 -5.47
CA SER A 47 -1.98 2.19 -5.18
C SER A 47 -2.33 3.18 -4.06
N LEU A 48 -1.51 3.31 -3.01
CA LEU A 48 -1.76 4.31 -1.96
C LEU A 48 -1.42 5.72 -2.40
N VAL A 49 -0.41 5.89 -3.27
CA VAL A 49 -0.13 7.17 -3.93
C VAL A 49 -1.29 7.55 -4.86
N ALA A 50 -1.85 6.60 -5.60
CA ALA A 50 -3.05 6.84 -6.42
C ALA A 50 -4.25 7.30 -5.56
N VAL A 51 -4.46 6.67 -4.41
CA VAL A 51 -5.50 7.09 -3.44
C VAL A 51 -5.20 8.49 -2.89
N HIS A 52 -3.96 8.78 -2.49
CA HIS A 52 -3.57 10.10 -2.00
C HIS A 52 -3.84 11.21 -3.04
N ARG A 53 -3.39 11.00 -4.29
CA ARG A 53 -3.62 11.97 -5.38
C ARG A 53 -5.10 12.14 -5.73
N ALA A 54 -5.89 11.07 -5.65
CA ALA A 54 -7.34 11.17 -5.80
C ALA A 54 -7.97 12.02 -4.68
N VAL A 55 -7.50 11.89 -3.44
CA VAL A 55 -7.92 12.76 -2.32
C VAL A 55 -7.52 14.22 -2.58
N GLU A 56 -6.31 14.48 -3.07
CA GLU A 56 -5.88 15.84 -3.44
C GLU A 56 -6.72 16.45 -4.58
N ALA A 57 -7.03 15.66 -5.62
CA ALA A 57 -7.88 16.09 -6.73
C ALA A 57 -9.29 16.45 -6.26
N LEU A 58 -9.88 15.64 -5.37
CA LEU A 58 -11.18 15.92 -4.75
C LEU A 58 -11.14 17.18 -3.87
N ARG A 59 -10.10 17.34 -3.04
CA ARG A 59 -9.95 18.49 -2.13
C ARG A 59 -9.72 19.81 -2.88
N SER A 60 -9.04 19.76 -4.01
CA SER A 60 -8.78 20.92 -4.87
C SER A 60 -9.95 21.26 -5.81
N GLY A 61 -10.97 20.39 -5.90
CA GLY A 61 -12.09 20.54 -6.83
C GLY A 61 -11.74 20.22 -8.29
N ALA A 62 -10.62 19.51 -8.54
CA ALA A 62 -10.28 19.00 -9.86
C ALA A 62 -11.21 17.88 -10.34
N CYS A 63 -11.90 17.19 -9.42
CA CYS A 63 -12.98 16.27 -9.72
C CYS A 63 -14.00 16.18 -8.56
N ASP A 64 -15.21 15.72 -8.86
CA ASP A 64 -16.28 15.51 -7.87
C ASP A 64 -16.33 14.09 -7.30
N ALA A 65 -15.75 13.14 -8.04
CA ALA A 65 -15.57 11.74 -7.68
C ALA A 65 -14.30 11.21 -8.35
N ALA A 66 -13.67 10.20 -7.77
CA ALA A 66 -12.46 9.58 -8.30
C ALA A 66 -12.48 8.06 -8.15
N ILE A 67 -11.89 7.36 -9.13
CA ILE A 67 -11.58 5.93 -9.03
C ILE A 67 -10.08 5.83 -8.78
N ALA A 68 -9.70 5.18 -7.67
CA ALA A 68 -8.29 5.00 -7.30
C ALA A 68 -8.01 3.54 -6.95
N GLY A 69 -6.88 3.01 -7.37
CA GLY A 69 -6.58 1.59 -7.19
C GLY A 69 -5.21 1.19 -7.71
N GLY A 70 -4.98 -0.11 -7.81
CA GLY A 70 -3.75 -0.66 -8.37
C GLY A 70 -3.94 -2.10 -8.83
N VAL A 71 -3.07 -2.51 -9.74
CA VAL A 71 -3.03 -3.87 -10.28
C VAL A 71 -1.59 -4.37 -10.33
N ASN A 72 -1.40 -5.64 -10.04
CA ASN A 72 -0.14 -6.34 -10.22
C ASN A 72 -0.38 -7.75 -10.76
N LEU A 73 0.36 -8.12 -11.82
CA LEU A 73 0.31 -9.45 -12.44
C LEU A 73 1.72 -9.96 -12.70
N LEU A 74 1.95 -11.25 -12.45
CA LEU A 74 3.25 -11.91 -12.49
C LEU A 74 3.41 -12.64 -13.84
N LEU A 75 3.46 -11.86 -14.92
CA LEU A 75 3.39 -12.40 -16.29
C LEU A 75 4.74 -12.87 -16.87
N SER A 76 5.86 -12.53 -16.21
CA SER A 76 7.21 -12.94 -16.61
C SER A 76 8.04 -13.41 -15.42
N VAL A 77 9.01 -14.30 -15.69
CA VAL A 77 10.02 -14.75 -14.73
C VAL A 77 11.09 -13.70 -14.43
N ASP A 78 11.27 -12.69 -15.30
CA ASP A 78 12.40 -11.76 -15.21
C ASP A 78 12.42 -11.02 -13.86
N THR A 79 11.27 -10.51 -13.41
CA THR A 79 11.15 -9.80 -12.14
C THR A 79 11.31 -10.74 -10.94
N PHE A 80 10.92 -12.01 -11.06
CA PHE A 80 11.20 -13.02 -10.03
C PHE A 80 12.71 -13.26 -9.88
N VAL A 81 13.41 -13.47 -11.00
CA VAL A 81 14.86 -13.70 -11.01
C VAL A 81 15.58 -12.48 -10.45
N SER A 82 15.20 -11.27 -10.88
CA SER A 82 15.78 -10.02 -10.38
C SER A 82 15.56 -9.83 -8.88
N ALA A 83 14.34 -10.02 -8.38
CA ALA A 83 14.03 -9.91 -6.95
C ALA A 83 14.76 -10.98 -6.10
N ALA A 84 14.88 -12.21 -6.62
CA ALA A 84 15.65 -13.28 -5.98
C ALA A 84 17.14 -12.93 -5.89
N GLN A 85 17.73 -12.44 -6.98
CA GLN A 85 19.13 -12.00 -7.01
C GLN A 85 19.40 -10.79 -6.11
N ALA A 86 18.40 -9.94 -5.93
CA ALA A 86 18.46 -8.82 -4.98
C ALA A 86 18.27 -9.25 -3.51
N GLY A 87 18.03 -10.55 -3.24
CA GLY A 87 17.84 -11.08 -1.89
C GLY A 87 16.52 -10.65 -1.24
N MET A 88 15.51 -10.27 -2.04
CA MET A 88 14.22 -9.78 -1.54
C MET A 88 13.20 -10.90 -1.29
N LEU A 89 13.33 -12.02 -2.00
CA LEU A 89 12.35 -13.10 -1.95
C LEU A 89 12.66 -14.08 -0.82
N SER A 90 11.62 -14.48 -0.09
CA SER A 90 11.73 -15.56 0.87
C SER A 90 11.96 -16.90 0.16
N PRO A 91 12.94 -17.72 0.60
CA PRO A 91 13.12 -19.09 0.12
C PRO A 91 11.92 -20.02 0.41
N ASP A 92 11.10 -19.71 1.42
CA ASP A 92 9.94 -20.51 1.81
C ASP A 92 8.63 -20.05 1.13
N GLY A 93 8.69 -19.02 0.29
CA GLY A 93 7.54 -18.50 -0.44
C GLY A 93 6.45 -17.92 0.44
N ARG A 94 6.79 -17.38 1.62
CA ARG A 94 5.85 -16.73 2.53
C ARG A 94 6.34 -15.35 2.95
N CYS A 95 5.40 -14.44 3.19
CA CYS A 95 5.66 -13.26 4.00
C CYS A 95 5.47 -13.63 5.47
N LYS A 96 6.56 -13.63 6.24
CA LYS A 96 6.57 -13.91 7.69
C LYS A 96 6.69 -12.61 8.47
N THR A 97 5.75 -11.72 8.21
CA THR A 97 5.76 -10.35 8.71
C THR A 97 5.86 -10.33 10.24
N PHE A 98 6.85 -9.60 10.75
CA PHE A 98 7.21 -9.44 12.16
C PHE A 98 7.78 -10.70 12.85
N ALA A 99 7.89 -11.82 12.15
CA ALA A 99 8.41 -13.06 12.74
C ALA A 99 9.93 -13.00 12.97
N SER A 100 10.42 -13.75 13.95
CA SER A 100 11.86 -13.89 14.25
C SER A 100 12.65 -14.51 13.11
N ASP A 101 12.00 -15.29 12.25
CA ASP A 101 12.58 -15.96 11.10
C ASP A 101 12.24 -15.29 9.75
N ALA A 102 11.73 -14.05 9.77
CA ALA A 102 11.47 -13.22 8.60
C ALA A 102 12.71 -13.15 7.68
N ASN A 103 12.54 -13.56 6.42
CA ASN A 103 13.64 -13.86 5.48
C ASN A 103 13.35 -13.38 4.04
N GLY A 104 12.39 -12.46 3.87
CA GLY A 104 11.97 -11.94 2.57
C GLY A 104 10.46 -12.00 2.37
N TYR A 105 9.99 -11.57 1.20
CA TYR A 105 8.57 -11.64 0.83
C TYR A 105 8.33 -12.66 -0.28
N VAL A 106 7.06 -13.01 -0.48
CA VAL A 106 6.59 -13.71 -1.69
C VAL A 106 5.81 -12.74 -2.57
N ARG A 107 6.05 -12.75 -3.88
CA ARG A 107 5.29 -11.93 -4.83
C ARG A 107 3.86 -12.47 -4.93
N GLY A 108 2.89 -11.57 -5.08
CA GLY A 108 1.50 -11.94 -5.31
C GLY A 108 0.85 -11.11 -6.42
N GLU A 109 -0.28 -11.60 -6.90
CA GLU A 109 -1.12 -10.94 -7.90
C GLU A 109 -2.37 -10.35 -7.27
N GLY A 110 -2.85 -9.25 -7.84
CA GLY A 110 -4.17 -8.75 -7.50
C GLY A 110 -4.49 -7.43 -8.17
N VAL A 111 -5.77 -7.12 -8.14
CA VAL A 111 -6.33 -5.84 -8.58
C VAL A 111 -7.35 -5.39 -7.55
N GLY A 112 -7.33 -4.10 -7.23
CA GLY A 112 -8.31 -3.50 -6.35
C GLY A 112 -8.51 -2.03 -6.70
N ALA A 113 -9.71 -1.52 -6.43
CA ALA A 113 -10.03 -0.11 -6.60
C ALA A 113 -11.09 0.32 -5.57
N VAL A 114 -11.13 1.62 -5.30
CA VAL A 114 -12.15 2.30 -4.51
C VAL A 114 -12.72 3.47 -5.30
N VAL A 115 -13.97 3.82 -5.02
CA VAL A 115 -14.60 5.06 -5.48
C VAL A 115 -14.57 6.04 -4.32
N LEU A 116 -14.04 7.23 -4.57
CA LEU A 116 -13.88 8.29 -3.58
C LEU A 116 -14.74 9.49 -3.96
N LYS A 117 -15.33 10.13 -2.95
CA LYS A 117 -16.19 11.31 -3.09
C LYS A 117 -16.06 12.17 -1.82
N PRO A 118 -16.23 13.50 -1.89
CA PRO A 118 -16.28 14.33 -0.69
C PRO A 118 -17.43 13.87 0.23
N LEU A 119 -17.17 13.72 1.53
CA LEU A 119 -18.13 13.15 2.48
C LEU A 119 -19.50 13.86 2.43
N ALA A 120 -19.51 15.20 2.47
CA ALA A 120 -20.74 15.98 2.40
C ALA A 120 -21.54 15.75 1.10
N ALA A 121 -20.86 15.46 0.00
CA ALA A 121 -21.52 15.12 -1.26
C ALA A 121 -22.08 13.68 -1.23
N ALA A 122 -21.35 12.74 -0.63
CA ALA A 122 -21.81 11.37 -0.44
C ALA A 122 -23.06 11.30 0.45
N GLU A 123 -23.08 12.07 1.55
CA GLU A 123 -24.24 12.18 2.45
C GLU A 123 -25.45 12.80 1.74
N ARG A 124 -25.25 13.91 1.02
CA ARG A 124 -26.32 14.59 0.26
C ARG A 124 -26.94 13.67 -0.78
N ASP A 125 -26.12 12.88 -1.47
CA ASP A 125 -26.56 12.05 -2.58
C ASP A 125 -27.04 10.65 -2.13
N GLY A 126 -26.91 10.34 -0.82
CA GLY A 126 -27.39 9.09 -0.23
C GLY A 126 -26.52 7.88 -0.56
N ASP A 127 -25.22 8.09 -0.78
CA ASP A 127 -24.28 7.02 -1.10
C ASP A 127 -24.01 6.12 0.12
N ALA A 128 -23.73 4.83 -0.13
CA ALA A 128 -23.28 3.91 0.91
C ALA A 128 -21.81 4.20 1.29
N ILE A 129 -21.60 4.89 2.40
CA ILE A 129 -20.26 5.26 2.89
C ILE A 129 -19.68 4.09 3.68
N LEU A 130 -18.64 3.44 3.12
CA LEU A 130 -17.97 2.30 3.75
C LEU A 130 -16.94 2.73 4.81
N ALA A 131 -16.22 3.82 4.55
CA ALA A 131 -15.21 4.40 5.44
C ALA A 131 -14.88 5.85 5.01
N VAL A 132 -14.15 6.58 5.85
CA VAL A 132 -13.71 7.96 5.58
C VAL A 132 -12.19 8.06 5.65
N ILE A 133 -11.57 8.64 4.62
CA ILE A 133 -10.14 8.99 4.64
C ILE A 133 -9.98 10.35 5.32
N VAL A 134 -9.54 10.33 6.57
CA VAL A 134 -9.37 11.54 7.40
C VAL A 134 -8.05 12.27 7.13
N GLY A 135 -6.99 11.53 6.78
CA GLY A 135 -5.65 12.07 6.51
C GLY A 135 -4.89 11.17 5.55
N SER A 136 -3.98 11.77 4.77
CA SER A 136 -3.07 11.07 3.88
C SER A 136 -1.86 11.96 3.59
N ALA A 137 -0.70 11.35 3.33
CA ALA A 137 0.51 12.05 2.92
C ALA A 137 1.38 11.13 2.06
N GLU A 138 2.29 11.72 1.30
CA GLU A 138 3.39 11.03 0.64
C GLU A 138 4.73 11.75 0.87
N ASN A 139 5.83 11.01 0.85
CA ASN A 139 7.19 11.55 0.84
C ASN A 139 8.17 10.57 0.19
N HIS A 140 9.46 10.96 0.14
CA HIS A 140 10.53 10.10 -0.39
C HIS A 140 11.56 9.81 0.71
N GLY A 141 12.15 8.61 0.68
CA GLY A 141 13.16 8.17 1.65
C GLY A 141 14.49 8.95 1.60
N GLY A 142 14.68 9.84 0.62
CA GLY A 142 15.90 10.60 0.42
C GLY A 142 17.14 9.71 0.28
N ARG A 143 18.27 10.14 0.85
CA ARG A 143 19.51 9.36 0.89
C ARG A 143 19.49 8.42 2.10
N ALA A 144 19.54 7.12 1.84
CA ALA A 144 19.66 6.05 2.84
C ALA A 144 20.97 5.25 2.64
N ASN A 145 21.14 4.14 3.39
CA ASN A 145 22.33 3.29 3.30
C ASN A 145 22.51 2.63 1.92
N SER A 146 21.42 2.43 1.20
CA SER A 146 21.40 2.05 -0.22
C SER A 146 20.13 2.61 -0.87
N LEU A 147 20.01 2.50 -2.20
CA LEU A 147 18.83 2.98 -2.93
C LEU A 147 17.53 2.28 -2.48
N THR A 148 17.62 1.02 -2.06
CA THR A 148 16.47 0.18 -1.68
C THR A 148 16.36 -0.01 -0.16
N ALA A 149 17.27 0.56 0.63
CA ALA A 149 17.19 0.48 2.08
C ALA A 149 16.04 1.35 2.61
N PRO A 150 15.26 0.86 3.58
CA PRO A 150 14.22 1.66 4.22
C PRO A 150 14.85 2.81 5.03
N ASN A 151 14.14 3.93 5.14
CA ASN A 151 14.53 5.07 5.96
C ASN A 151 13.48 5.33 7.05
N GLY A 152 13.77 4.88 8.27
CA GLY A 152 12.84 5.01 9.40
C GLY A 152 12.52 6.46 9.79
N ALA A 153 13.44 7.41 9.60
CA ALA A 153 13.16 8.82 9.86
C ALA A 153 12.14 9.38 8.86
N ALA A 154 12.31 9.08 7.58
CA ALA A 154 11.38 9.49 6.53
C ALA A 154 9.99 8.83 6.73
N GLN A 155 9.94 7.55 7.13
CA GLN A 155 8.68 6.89 7.48
C GLN A 155 8.00 7.53 8.69
N ALA A 156 8.76 7.91 9.73
CA ALA A 156 8.19 8.60 10.89
C ALA A 156 7.63 9.97 10.51
N ASP A 157 8.36 10.75 9.70
CA ASP A 157 7.91 12.05 9.20
C ASP A 157 6.65 11.92 8.32
N LEU A 158 6.55 10.85 7.52
CA LEU A 158 5.38 10.55 6.70
C LEU A 158 4.14 10.36 7.58
N VAL A 159 4.25 9.53 8.62
CA VAL A 159 3.14 9.24 9.55
C VAL A 159 2.72 10.49 10.29
N VAL A 160 3.67 11.30 10.80
CA VAL A 160 3.35 12.57 11.47
C VAL A 160 2.57 13.51 10.55
N ARG A 161 2.97 13.62 9.27
CA ARG A 161 2.23 14.46 8.29
C ARG A 161 0.84 13.92 7.99
N ALA A 162 0.69 12.60 7.81
CA ALA A 162 -0.61 11.99 7.55
C ALA A 162 -1.57 12.14 8.74
N MET A 163 -1.03 12.26 9.95
CA MET A 163 -1.73 12.41 11.22
C MET A 163 -1.98 13.87 11.64
N ASP A 164 -1.71 14.85 10.77
CA ASP A 164 -1.93 16.26 11.11
C ASP A 164 -3.39 16.52 11.54
N GLY A 165 -3.56 17.09 12.73
CA GLY A 165 -4.88 17.30 13.34
C GLY A 165 -5.60 16.05 13.88
N ILE A 166 -4.96 14.88 13.89
CA ILE A 166 -5.54 13.61 14.39
C ILE A 166 -4.88 13.22 15.71
N ASP A 167 -5.68 12.95 16.75
CA ASP A 167 -5.18 12.45 18.03
C ASP A 167 -4.69 10.99 17.87
N PRO A 168 -3.39 10.69 18.09
CA PRO A 168 -2.85 9.34 17.90
C PRO A 168 -3.52 8.28 18.78
N ARG A 169 -4.12 8.68 19.91
CA ARG A 169 -4.85 7.76 20.82
C ARG A 169 -6.15 7.23 20.22
N THR A 170 -6.63 7.83 19.14
CA THR A 170 -7.83 7.38 18.42
C THR A 170 -7.52 6.27 17.41
N ILE A 171 -6.26 5.98 17.13
CA ILE A 171 -5.86 4.95 16.17
C ILE A 171 -5.85 3.58 16.84
N GLY A 172 -6.85 2.76 16.53
CA GLY A 172 -6.97 1.40 17.07
C GLY A 172 -6.22 0.32 16.30
N TYR A 173 -5.84 0.57 15.04
CA TYR A 173 -5.21 -0.42 14.18
C TYR A 173 -4.28 0.21 13.14
N LEU A 174 -3.14 -0.44 12.88
CA LEU A 174 -2.20 -0.13 11.82
C LEU A 174 -2.03 -1.33 10.87
N GLU A 175 -2.42 -1.14 9.63
CA GLU A 175 -2.07 -2.03 8.52
C GLU A 175 -0.71 -1.63 7.96
N ALA A 176 0.33 -2.37 8.32
CA ALA A 176 1.71 -2.08 7.96
C ALA A 176 2.05 -2.45 6.51
N HIS A 177 3.13 -1.87 6.00
CA HIS A 177 3.80 -2.38 4.82
C HIS A 177 4.32 -3.80 5.07
N GLY A 178 4.98 -4.08 6.20
CA GLY A 178 5.21 -5.40 6.77
C GLY A 178 5.50 -6.49 5.74
N THR A 179 6.65 -6.41 5.09
CA THR A 179 7.02 -7.32 3.99
C THR A 179 7.54 -8.67 4.47
N GLY A 180 7.92 -8.80 5.75
CA GLY A 180 8.61 -10.00 6.23
C GLY A 180 10.11 -9.96 5.90
N THR A 181 10.68 -8.76 5.73
CA THR A 181 12.13 -8.62 5.51
C THR A 181 12.84 -8.42 6.85
N PRO A 182 14.00 -9.07 7.08
CA PRO A 182 14.68 -9.02 8.37
C PRO A 182 15.05 -7.61 8.83
N LEU A 183 15.34 -6.70 7.88
CA LEU A 183 15.65 -5.30 8.15
C LEU A 183 14.42 -4.39 8.11
N GLY A 184 13.51 -4.60 7.16
CA GLY A 184 12.39 -3.69 6.92
C GLY A 184 11.38 -3.68 8.06
N ASP A 185 11.04 -4.85 8.59
CA ASP A 185 10.03 -4.98 9.62
C ASP A 185 10.43 -4.26 10.94
N PRO A 186 11.65 -4.43 11.49
CA PRO A 186 12.10 -3.64 12.64
C PRO A 186 12.14 -2.13 12.38
N VAL A 187 12.62 -1.71 11.19
CA VAL A 187 12.69 -0.29 10.84
C VAL A 187 11.31 0.35 10.79
N GLU A 188 10.32 -0.35 10.22
CA GLU A 188 8.95 0.13 10.13
C GLU A 188 8.31 0.29 11.51
N VAL A 189 8.40 -0.73 12.38
CA VAL A 189 7.82 -0.65 13.72
C VAL A 189 8.50 0.45 14.54
N GLN A 190 9.82 0.60 14.44
CA GLN A 190 10.54 1.68 15.11
C GLN A 190 10.11 3.06 14.58
N ALA A 191 9.86 3.20 13.28
CA ALA A 191 9.39 4.45 12.68
C ALA A 191 7.98 4.81 13.17
N LEU A 192 7.06 3.83 13.22
CA LEU A 192 5.71 4.01 13.76
C LEU A 192 5.76 4.46 15.22
N ARG A 193 6.55 3.79 16.07
CA ARG A 193 6.74 4.21 17.47
C ARG A 193 7.32 5.62 17.59
N SER A 194 8.30 5.95 16.75
CA SER A 194 8.86 7.31 16.72
C SER A 194 7.81 8.34 16.35
N ALA A 195 6.98 8.08 15.34
CA ALA A 195 5.92 8.97 14.92
C ALA A 195 4.86 9.17 16.02
N PHE A 196 4.35 8.09 16.59
CA PHE A 196 3.33 8.15 17.64
C PHE A 196 3.83 8.89 18.90
N ARG A 197 5.10 8.70 19.28
CA ARG A 197 5.72 9.48 20.35
C ARG A 197 5.82 10.98 20.02
N ARG A 198 6.19 11.33 18.78
CA ARG A 198 6.23 12.75 18.33
C ARG A 198 4.84 13.39 18.33
N LEU A 199 3.81 12.60 18.10
CA LEU A 199 2.40 13.01 18.16
C LEU A 199 1.85 13.08 19.60
N GLY A 200 2.68 12.80 20.63
CA GLY A 200 2.30 12.90 22.04
C GLY A 200 1.63 11.67 22.63
N SER A 201 1.73 10.50 21.95
CA SER A 201 1.33 9.23 22.56
C SER A 201 2.37 8.80 23.60
N GLU A 202 1.96 8.75 24.87
CA GLU A 202 2.77 8.28 26.01
C GLU A 202 2.11 7.06 26.66
N GLY A 203 2.91 6.12 27.18
CA GLY A 203 2.42 4.92 27.88
C GLY A 203 2.38 3.64 27.04
N GLU A 204 1.70 2.61 27.54
CA GLU A 204 1.53 1.33 26.84
C GLU A 204 0.58 1.50 25.64
N GLY A 205 1.06 1.15 24.45
CA GLY A 205 0.27 1.21 23.23
C GLY A 205 -0.90 0.23 23.24
N THR A 206 -2.10 0.72 22.89
CA THR A 206 -3.31 -0.09 22.69
C THR A 206 -3.62 -0.33 21.20
N CYS A 207 -2.78 0.18 20.30
CA CYS A 207 -2.96 0.09 18.86
C CYS A 207 -2.55 -1.29 18.35
N ALA A 208 -3.48 -2.00 17.71
CA ALA A 208 -3.16 -3.28 17.08
C ALA A 208 -2.32 -3.07 15.81
N LEU A 209 -1.42 -4.01 15.51
CA LEU A 209 -0.54 -3.98 14.35
C LEU A 209 -0.72 -5.25 13.52
N GLY A 210 -0.83 -5.12 12.20
CA GLY A 210 -0.95 -6.28 11.31
C GLY A 210 -0.51 -5.99 9.88
N SER A 211 -0.57 -7.02 9.04
CA SER A 211 -0.33 -6.94 7.60
C SER A 211 -1.19 -7.97 6.87
N VAL A 212 -1.64 -7.65 5.66
CA VAL A 212 -2.37 -8.57 4.77
C VAL A 212 -1.43 -9.53 4.05
N LYS A 213 -0.14 -9.19 3.98
CA LYS A 213 0.85 -9.89 3.15
C LYS A 213 1.11 -11.35 3.57
N PRO A 214 1.05 -11.72 4.86
CA PRO A 214 1.11 -13.13 5.26
C PRO A 214 -0.02 -14.00 4.69
N ASN A 215 -1.15 -13.40 4.27
CA ASN A 215 -2.31 -14.11 3.74
C ASN A 215 -2.28 -14.23 2.22
N ILE A 216 -1.82 -13.19 1.51
CA ILE A 216 -1.94 -13.10 0.03
C ILE A 216 -0.62 -12.78 -0.69
N GLY A 217 0.48 -12.70 0.04
CA GLY A 217 1.77 -12.24 -0.49
C GLY A 217 1.84 -10.73 -0.66
N HIS A 218 2.97 -10.26 -1.19
CA HIS A 218 3.20 -8.87 -1.51
C HIS A 218 2.72 -8.56 -2.94
N LEU A 219 1.58 -7.90 -3.06
CA LEU A 219 0.97 -7.56 -4.35
C LEU A 219 1.60 -6.34 -5.07
N GLU A 220 2.83 -5.96 -4.71
CA GLU A 220 3.59 -4.87 -5.32
C GLU A 220 2.73 -3.60 -5.54
N ALA A 221 2.45 -3.19 -6.78
CA ALA A 221 1.65 -2.01 -7.09
C ALA A 221 0.21 -2.04 -6.51
N ALA A 222 -0.36 -3.23 -6.29
CA ALA A 222 -1.67 -3.43 -5.66
C ALA A 222 -1.59 -3.68 -4.13
N ALA A 223 -0.41 -3.65 -3.52
CA ALA A 223 -0.26 -3.98 -2.10
C ALA A 223 -0.95 -2.98 -1.18
N GLY A 224 -0.89 -1.70 -1.54
CA GLY A 224 -1.52 -0.62 -0.79
C GLY A 224 -3.05 -0.71 -0.77
N ILE A 225 -3.67 -0.91 -1.94
CA ILE A 225 -5.13 -1.05 -2.04
C ILE A 225 -5.63 -2.30 -1.31
N ALA A 226 -4.88 -3.39 -1.31
CA ALA A 226 -5.24 -4.59 -0.54
C ALA A 226 -5.27 -4.31 0.98
N GLY A 227 -4.30 -3.55 1.50
CA GLY A 227 -4.28 -3.13 2.90
C GLY A 227 -5.43 -2.19 3.26
N LEU A 228 -5.76 -1.25 2.37
CA LEU A 228 -6.92 -0.35 2.53
C LEU A 228 -8.22 -1.15 2.60
N LEU A 229 -8.45 -2.07 1.65
CA LEU A 229 -9.66 -2.90 1.60
C LEU A 229 -9.78 -3.82 2.83
N LYS A 230 -8.68 -4.42 3.29
CA LYS A 230 -8.66 -5.19 4.55
C LYS A 230 -9.11 -4.32 5.73
N THR A 231 -8.61 -3.09 5.82
CA THR A 231 -8.96 -2.16 6.90
C THR A 231 -10.45 -1.79 6.86
N VAL A 232 -11.00 -1.49 5.68
CA VAL A 232 -12.43 -1.19 5.51
C VAL A 232 -13.29 -2.39 5.89
N LEU A 233 -12.95 -3.59 5.43
CA LEU A 233 -13.67 -4.82 5.80
C LEU A 233 -13.59 -5.11 7.32
N ALA A 234 -12.45 -4.83 7.94
CA ALA A 234 -12.29 -4.99 9.39
C ALA A 234 -13.18 -4.00 10.17
N MET A 235 -13.33 -2.77 9.68
CA MET A 235 -14.27 -1.79 10.24
C MET A 235 -15.72 -2.25 10.08
N GLU A 236 -16.10 -2.68 8.89
CA GLU A 236 -17.45 -3.17 8.57
C GLU A 236 -17.85 -4.36 9.46
N HIS A 237 -16.92 -5.29 9.70
CA HIS A 237 -17.16 -6.48 10.51
C HIS A 237 -16.80 -6.33 11.99
N GLY A 238 -16.30 -5.16 12.42
CA GLY A 238 -15.85 -4.91 13.79
C GLY A 238 -14.81 -5.93 14.30
N THR A 239 -14.00 -6.50 13.40
CA THR A 239 -13.11 -7.63 13.71
C THR A 239 -11.77 -7.44 13.02
N LEU A 240 -10.67 -7.48 13.79
CA LEU A 240 -9.32 -7.52 13.24
C LEU A 240 -8.93 -8.98 12.93
N PRO A 241 -8.68 -9.35 11.66
CA PRO A 241 -8.27 -10.70 11.32
C PRO A 241 -6.83 -10.98 11.78
N PRO A 242 -6.48 -12.23 12.10
CA PRO A 242 -5.14 -12.58 12.57
C PRO A 242 -4.09 -12.42 11.46
N SER A 243 -2.93 -11.89 11.83
CA SER A 243 -1.71 -11.95 11.01
C SER A 243 -1.14 -13.38 11.08
N ARG A 244 -0.88 -14.00 9.93
CA ARG A 244 -0.34 -15.37 9.85
C ARG A 244 1.19 -15.40 9.91
N ASN A 245 1.75 -16.59 10.14
CA ASN A 245 3.18 -16.88 10.04
C ASN A 245 4.08 -16.06 10.99
N CYS A 246 3.61 -15.80 12.22
CA CYS A 246 4.36 -15.07 13.25
C CYS A 246 4.17 -15.78 14.60
N ASP A 247 4.80 -16.95 14.74
CA ASP A 247 4.73 -17.74 15.97
C ASP A 247 5.61 -17.12 17.08
N GLU A 248 6.77 -16.58 16.70
CA GLU A 248 7.67 -15.84 17.56
C GLU A 248 7.96 -14.46 16.95
N ILE A 249 7.80 -13.41 17.75
CA ILE A 249 8.08 -12.03 17.31
C ILE A 249 9.59 -11.82 17.18
N ASN A 250 9.99 -11.08 16.15
CA ASN A 250 11.36 -10.70 15.94
C ASN A 250 11.94 -9.95 17.15
N PRO A 251 13.08 -10.38 17.72
CA PRO A 251 13.65 -9.77 18.94
C PRO A 251 14.11 -8.32 18.75
N TYR A 252 14.25 -7.86 17.49
CA TYR A 252 14.54 -6.46 17.18
C TYR A 252 13.28 -5.58 17.10
N ILE A 253 12.09 -6.19 17.20
CA ILE A 253 10.80 -5.49 17.28
C ILE A 253 10.42 -5.37 18.75
N GLN A 254 10.25 -4.13 19.20
CA GLN A 254 9.71 -3.82 20.51
C GLN A 254 8.24 -3.42 20.36
N LEU A 255 7.33 -4.27 20.83
CA LEU A 255 5.89 -3.99 20.83
C LEU A 255 5.42 -3.26 22.09
N ASP A 256 6.21 -3.30 23.17
CA ASP A 256 5.88 -2.62 24.42
C ASP A 256 6.17 -1.10 24.30
N GLY A 257 5.16 -0.29 24.62
CA GLY A 257 5.18 1.19 24.58
C GLY A 257 5.08 1.74 23.16
#